data_AF-A0A1G5HR64-F1
#
_entry.id   AF-A0A1G5HR64-F1
#
_cell.length_a   1.000
_cell.length_b   1.000
_cell.length_c   1.000
_cell.angle_alpha   90.00
_cell.angle_beta   90.00
_cell.angle_gamma   90.00
#
_symmetry.space_group_name_H-M   'P 1'
#
loop_
_entity.id
_entity.type
_entity.pdbx_description
1 polymer ?
#
loop_
_entity_poly.entity_id
_entity_poly.type
_entity_poly.pdbx_seq_one_letter_code
_entity_poly.pdbx_strand_id
1 'polypeptide(L)'
;MNDNIFREKSVKRISSPENLSEYLRVTTPAMWIILTGVAIVLLGLFVWSNFVVINSYAYGKGVVKDGILTVTYEDQRVARNITGDMLVSIGDVYMEIDTVGRDKNGHVVTVSDTNFPDGDYEAKACYRQTKVISMLFN
;
A
#
# COMPACT_ATOMS: atom_id res chain seq x y z
N MET A 1 -66.41 42.37 -41.06
CA MET A 1 -66.93 41.08 -40.54
C MET A 1 -66.67 40.03 -41.62
N ASN A 2 -65.75 39.07 -41.51
CA ASN A 2 -65.06 38.52 -40.34
C ASN A 2 -63.59 38.26 -40.65
N ASP A 3 -62.76 38.69 -39.71
CA ASP A 3 -61.41 38.24 -39.45
C ASP A 3 -61.35 36.71 -39.29
N ASN A 4 -60.29 36.11 -39.82
CA ASN A 4 -59.48 35.09 -39.13
C ASN A 4 -58.44 34.53 -40.11
N ILE A 5 -57.16 34.93 -40.01
CA ILE A 5 -56.16 34.28 -39.12
C ILE A 5 -56.01 32.81 -39.57
N PHE A 6 -54.98 32.43 -40.33
CA PHE A 6 -53.59 32.48 -39.93
C PHE A 6 -52.70 32.38 -41.17
N ARG A 7 -51.60 33.14 -41.12
CA ARG A 7 -50.40 32.94 -41.94
C ARG A 7 -49.98 31.47 -41.90
N GLU A 8 -50.16 30.81 -43.02
CA GLU A 8 -49.55 29.51 -43.38
C GLU A 8 -48.02 29.63 -43.60
N LYS A 9 -47.37 30.55 -42.88
CA LYS A 9 -45.90 30.67 -42.78
C LYS A 9 -45.40 30.52 -41.33
N SER A 10 -46.29 30.26 -40.38
CA SER A 10 -45.96 30.00 -38.97
C SER A 10 -46.27 28.57 -38.53
N VAL A 11 -46.70 27.69 -39.44
CA VAL A 11 -46.85 26.26 -39.13
C VAL A 11 -45.47 25.63 -39.21
N LYS A 12 -44.85 25.55 -38.03
CA LYS A 12 -43.83 24.58 -37.67
C LYS A 12 -42.58 24.56 -38.55
N ARG A 13 -41.80 25.65 -38.46
CA ARG A 13 -40.34 25.52 -38.26
C ARG A 13 -40.07 25.00 -36.83
N ILE A 14 -40.68 23.85 -36.50
CA ILE A 14 -40.38 22.99 -35.35
C ILE A 14 -40.13 21.60 -35.93
N SER A 15 -39.37 21.58 -37.01
CA SER A 15 -38.71 20.41 -37.56
C SER A 15 -37.23 20.78 -37.67
N SER A 16 -36.66 21.34 -36.60
CA SER A 16 -35.30 20.95 -36.26
C SER A 16 -35.50 19.61 -35.58
N PRO A 17 -35.39 18.49 -36.33
CA PRO A 17 -35.46 17.18 -35.71
C PRO A 17 -34.40 17.19 -34.61
N GLU A 18 -34.86 16.79 -33.44
CA GLU A 18 -34.07 16.41 -32.30
C GLU A 18 -32.59 16.12 -32.62
N ASN A 19 -31.76 17.14 -32.42
CA ASN A 19 -30.40 16.94 -31.91
C ASN A 19 -30.44 16.44 -30.45
N LEU A 20 -31.52 15.76 -30.02
CA LEU A 20 -31.46 14.78 -28.93
C LEU A 20 -30.84 13.46 -29.42
N SER A 21 -30.97 13.15 -30.71
CA SER A 21 -30.39 11.94 -31.29
C SER A 21 -28.88 12.04 -31.52
N GLU A 22 -28.30 13.24 -31.45
CA GLU A 22 -26.85 13.46 -31.65
C GLU A 22 -26.02 13.26 -30.38
N TYR A 23 -26.64 13.25 -29.20
CA TYR A 23 -25.96 12.93 -27.93
C TYR A 23 -26.00 11.43 -27.59
N LEU A 24 -26.91 10.70 -28.24
CA LEU A 24 -27.04 9.24 -28.14
C LEU A 24 -26.51 8.51 -29.39
N ARG A 25 -25.91 9.23 -30.35
CA ARG A 25 -25.28 8.60 -31.50
C ARG A 25 -23.83 8.32 -31.21
N VAL A 26 -23.66 7.13 -30.63
CA VAL A 26 -22.41 6.41 -30.49
C VAL A 26 -21.56 7.03 -29.41
N THR A 27 -21.58 6.38 -28.25
CA THR A 27 -20.39 6.00 -27.49
C THR A 27 -19.15 6.12 -28.37
N THR A 28 -18.57 7.32 -28.44
CA THR A 28 -17.54 7.65 -29.41
C THR A 28 -16.39 6.65 -29.22
N PRO A 29 -15.70 6.20 -30.28
CA PRO A 29 -14.50 5.35 -30.14
C PRO A 29 -13.51 5.91 -29.10
N ALA A 30 -13.49 7.24 -28.95
CA ALA A 30 -12.78 7.96 -27.90
C ALA A 30 -13.17 7.55 -26.46
N MET A 31 -14.45 7.33 -26.18
CA MET A 31 -14.95 6.88 -24.88
C MET A 31 -14.40 5.49 -24.51
N TRP A 32 -14.31 4.58 -25.49
CA TRP A 32 -13.70 3.26 -25.29
C TRP A 32 -12.21 3.36 -25.00
N ILE A 33 -11.47 4.24 -25.69
CA ILE A 33 -10.05 4.47 -25.41
C ILE A 33 -9.84 4.99 -24.00
N ILE A 34 -10.68 5.94 -23.55
CA ILE A 34 -10.63 6.46 -22.17
C ILE A 34 -10.98 5.36 -21.18
N LEU A 35 -12.04 4.59 -21.42
CA LEU A 35 -12.46 3.48 -20.56
C LEU A 35 -11.36 2.42 -20.45
N THR A 36 -10.73 2.05 -21.56
CA THR A 36 -9.60 1.12 -21.58
C THR A 36 -8.38 1.71 -20.87
N GLY A 37 -8.09 3.00 -21.05
CA GLY A 37 -7.02 3.67 -20.33
C GLY A 37 -7.22 3.63 -18.81
N VAL A 38 -8.43 3.93 -18.34
CA VAL A 38 -8.80 3.82 -16.92
C VAL A 38 -8.70 2.37 -16.45
N ALA A 39 -9.18 1.40 -17.22
CA ALA A 39 -9.08 -0.01 -16.88
C ALA A 39 -7.63 -0.48 -16.75
N ILE A 40 -6.74 -0.07 -17.65
CA ILE A 40 -5.31 -0.38 -17.59
C ILE A 40 -4.66 0.24 -16.35
N VAL A 41 -4.97 1.51 -16.05
CA VAL A 41 -4.46 2.17 -14.84
C VAL A 41 -4.93 1.45 -13.58
N LEU A 42 -6.21 1.08 -13.51
CA LEU A 42 -6.76 0.33 -12.39
C LEU A 42 -6.08 -1.03 -12.23
N LEU A 43 -5.89 -1.78 -13.32
CA LEU A 43 -5.17 -3.06 -13.30
C LEU A 43 -3.72 -2.86 -12.87
N GLY A 44 -3.04 -1.81 -13.36
CA GLY A 44 -1.69 -1.46 -12.97
C GLY A 44 -1.58 -1.16 -11.47
N LEU A 45 -2.50 -0.37 -10.92
CA LEU A 45 -2.59 -0.10 -9.48
C LEU A 45 -2.89 -1.37 -8.67
N PHE A 46 -3.75 -2.24 -9.18
CA PHE A 46 -4.09 -3.50 -8.52
C PHE A 46 -2.88 -4.43 -8.43
N VAL A 47 -2.18 -4.62 -9.55
CA VAL A 47 -0.95 -5.41 -9.62
C VAL A 47 0.10 -4.78 -8.71
N TRP A 48 0.36 -3.48 -8.84
CA TRP A 48 1.34 -2.76 -8.01
C TRP A 48 1.05 -2.88 -6.51
N SER A 49 -0.21 -2.72 -6.09
CA SER A 49 -0.64 -2.83 -4.69
C SER A 49 -0.41 -4.22 -4.08
N ASN A 50 -0.48 -5.28 -4.90
CA ASN A 50 -0.17 -6.64 -4.45
C ASN A 50 1.33 -6.87 -4.24
N PHE A 51 2.18 -6.18 -5.01
CA PHE A 51 3.63 -6.35 -4.96
C PHE A 51 4.33 -5.37 -4.00
N VAL A 52 3.71 -4.24 -3.66
CA VAL A 52 4.30 -3.31 -2.70
C VAL A 52 4.13 -3.85 -1.28
N VAL A 53 5.27 -4.18 -0.70
CA VAL A 53 5.41 -4.60 0.68
C VAL A 53 6.19 -3.54 1.43
N ILE A 54 5.62 -3.04 2.53
CA ILE A 54 6.30 -2.11 3.42
C ILE A 54 6.81 -2.91 4.62
N ASN A 55 8.13 -3.04 4.71
CA ASN A 55 8.80 -3.62 5.87
C ASN A 55 8.95 -2.54 6.95
N SER A 56 8.42 -2.80 8.14
CA SER A 56 8.59 -1.95 9.31
C SER A 56 9.67 -2.52 10.22
N TYR A 57 10.62 -1.68 10.62
CA TYR A 57 11.76 -2.09 11.42
C TYR A 57 11.72 -1.48 12.82
N ALA A 58 12.11 -2.27 13.81
CA ALA A 58 12.38 -1.85 15.18
C ALA A 58 13.89 -1.71 15.35
N TYR A 59 14.37 -0.53 15.74
CA TYR A 59 15.79 -0.26 15.93
C TYR A 59 16.22 -0.55 17.36
N GLY A 60 17.44 -1.05 17.52
CA GLY A 60 18.00 -1.40 18.82
C GLY A 60 19.52 -1.54 18.80
N LYS A 61 20.09 -1.61 19.99
CA LYS A 61 21.51 -1.92 20.19
C LYS A 61 21.69 -3.42 20.32
N GLY A 62 22.44 -4.00 19.39
CA GLY A 62 22.88 -5.39 19.42
C GLY A 62 24.23 -5.52 20.11
N VAL A 63 24.36 -6.47 21.02
CA VAL A 63 25.63 -6.86 21.61
C VAL A 63 25.87 -8.32 21.22
N VAL A 64 26.98 -8.57 20.54
CA VAL A 64 27.41 -9.94 20.21
C VAL A 64 28.40 -10.38 21.28
N LYS A 65 28.14 -11.54 21.88
CA LYS A 65 29.03 -12.17 22.84
C LYS A 65 29.00 -13.68 22.69
N ASP A 66 30.16 -14.30 22.55
CA ASP A 66 30.30 -15.76 22.41
C ASP A 66 29.48 -16.32 21.23
N GLY A 67 29.34 -15.54 20.13
CA GLY A 67 28.52 -15.92 18.98
C GLY A 67 27.01 -15.77 19.18
N ILE A 68 26.58 -15.14 20.27
CA ILE A 68 25.16 -14.87 20.55
C ILE A 68 24.91 -13.37 20.40
N LEU A 69 24.02 -13.01 19.49
CA LEU A 69 23.53 -11.64 19.33
C LEU A 69 22.36 -11.41 20.29
N THR A 70 22.52 -10.45 21.20
CA THR A 70 21.42 -9.94 22.04
C THR A 70 21.08 -8.52 21.62
N VAL A 71 19.87 -8.29 21.13
CA VAL A 71 19.40 -6.95 20.72
C VAL A 71 18.43 -6.39 21.75
N THR A 72 18.72 -5.18 22.23
CA THR A 72 17.81 -4.40 23.07
C THR A 72 17.20 -3.27 22.27
N TYR A 73 15.87 -3.27 22.15
CA TYR A 73 15.14 -2.29 21.34
C TYR A 73 14.93 -0.98 22.08
N GLU A 74 15.04 0.14 21.36
CA GLU A 74 14.83 1.47 21.95
C GLU A 74 13.33 1.75 22.17
N ASP A 75 12.49 1.45 21.17
CA ASP A 75 11.04 1.62 21.26
C ASP A 75 10.37 0.33 21.73
N GLN A 76 10.03 0.30 23.01
CA GLN A 76 9.34 -0.82 23.65
C GLN A 76 7.90 -1.03 23.13
N ARG A 77 7.24 0.01 22.62
CA ARG A 77 5.87 -0.13 22.05
C ARG A 77 5.94 -0.87 20.73
N VAL A 78 6.94 -0.58 19.93
CA VAL A 78 7.21 -1.27 18.67
C VAL A 78 7.69 -2.69 18.93
N ALA A 79 8.63 -2.86 19.87
CA ALA A 79 9.24 -4.15 20.18
C ALA A 79 8.24 -5.20 20.71
N ARG A 80 7.10 -4.78 21.28
CA ARG A 80 6.02 -5.70 21.67
C ARG A 80 5.40 -6.49 20.52
N ASN A 81 5.57 -6.04 19.29
CA ASN A 81 5.09 -6.75 18.11
C ASN A 81 6.10 -7.78 17.59
N ILE A 82 7.32 -7.83 18.17
CA ILE A 82 8.37 -8.74 17.73
C ILE A 82 8.07 -10.17 18.24
N THR A 83 8.15 -11.14 17.34
CA THR A 83 7.88 -12.56 17.58
C THR A 83 9.07 -13.41 17.09
N GLY A 84 9.22 -14.64 17.60
CA GLY A 84 10.36 -15.54 17.32
C GLY A 84 10.39 -16.16 15.92
N ASP A 85 9.65 -15.59 14.98
CA ASP A 85 9.64 -15.95 13.55
C ASP A 85 10.16 -14.78 12.68
N MET A 86 10.57 -13.69 13.32
CA MET A 86 11.00 -12.47 12.66
C MET A 86 12.51 -12.45 12.44
N LEU A 87 12.93 -11.65 11.46
CA LEU A 87 14.32 -11.48 11.12
C LEU A 87 14.89 -10.25 11.83
N VAL A 88 16.06 -10.43 12.44
CA VAL A 88 16.92 -9.35 12.91
C VAL A 88 18.07 -9.17 11.93
N SER A 89 18.55 -7.94 11.77
CA SER A 89 19.66 -7.67 10.87
C SER A 89 20.68 -6.72 11.48
N ILE A 90 21.95 -7.01 11.21
CA ILE A 90 23.10 -6.13 11.47
C ILE A 90 23.65 -5.71 10.12
N GLY A 91 23.53 -4.43 9.80
CA GLY A 91 23.84 -3.91 8.46
C GLY A 91 22.97 -4.58 7.39
N ASP A 92 23.60 -5.40 6.54
CA ASP A 92 22.99 -6.15 5.42
C ASP A 92 22.85 -7.65 5.68
N VAL A 93 23.26 -8.13 6.87
CA VAL A 93 23.15 -9.55 7.23
C VAL A 93 21.88 -9.77 8.04
N TYR A 94 21.06 -10.74 7.62
CA TYR A 94 19.80 -11.11 8.26
C TYR A 94 19.95 -12.43 9.02
N MET A 95 19.35 -12.50 10.20
CA MET A 95 19.38 -13.63 11.13
C MET A 95 17.97 -13.88 11.65
N GLU A 96 17.65 -15.14 11.94
CA GLU A 96 16.38 -15.49 12.57
C GLU A 96 16.44 -15.19 14.07
N ILE A 97 15.31 -14.79 14.65
CA ILE A 97 15.20 -14.58 16.09
C ILE A 97 14.87 -15.92 16.74
N ASP A 98 15.80 -16.47 17.49
CA ASP A 98 15.60 -17.74 18.19
C ASP A 98 14.70 -17.57 19.41
N THR A 99 14.84 -16.46 20.14
CA THR A 99 14.07 -16.21 21.36
C THR A 99 13.79 -14.73 21.57
N VAL A 100 12.56 -14.43 21.96
CA VAL A 100 12.14 -13.10 22.44
C VAL A 100 11.96 -13.16 23.96
N GLY A 101 12.66 -12.30 24.69
CA GLY A 101 12.61 -12.21 26.14
C GLY A 101 12.45 -10.79 26.65
N ARG A 102 12.61 -10.61 27.96
CA ARG A 102 12.73 -9.29 28.59
C ARG A 102 13.96 -9.24 29.48
N ASP A 103 14.67 -8.13 29.45
CA ASP A 103 15.80 -7.88 30.34
C ASP A 103 15.33 -7.56 31.77
N LYS A 104 16.30 -7.35 32.67
CA LYS A 104 16.05 -7.00 34.08
C LYS A 104 15.32 -5.66 34.26
N ASN A 105 15.36 -4.80 33.24
CA ASN A 105 14.71 -3.49 33.23
C ASN A 105 13.32 -3.55 32.57
N GLY A 106 12.89 -4.73 32.11
CA GLY A 106 11.62 -4.95 31.43
C GLY A 106 11.63 -4.60 29.94
N HIS A 107 12.79 -4.29 29.36
CA HIS A 107 12.94 -4.06 27.93
C HIS A 107 12.86 -5.37 27.16
N VAL A 108 12.12 -5.38 26.06
CA VAL A 108 12.11 -6.48 25.10
C VAL A 108 13.51 -6.65 24.53
N VAL A 109 14.01 -7.88 24.62
CA VAL A 109 15.29 -8.28 24.04
C VAL A 109 15.09 -9.49 23.14
N THR A 110 15.85 -9.57 22.07
CA THR A 110 15.87 -10.75 21.20
C THR A 110 17.24 -11.36 21.18
N VAL A 111 17.27 -12.68 21.12
CA VAL A 111 18.48 -13.48 21.05
C VAL A 111 18.49 -14.22 19.72
N SER A 112 19.62 -14.14 19.02
CA SER A 112 19.87 -14.82 17.75
C SER A 112 21.29 -15.39 17.75
N ASP A 113 21.45 -16.60 17.25
CA ASP A 113 22.78 -17.16 16.96
C ASP A 113 23.45 -16.42 15.81
N THR A 114 24.74 -16.12 15.95
CA THR A 114 25.48 -15.32 14.99
C THR A 114 26.95 -15.71 14.89
N ASN A 115 27.55 -15.44 13.72
CA ASN A 115 28.98 -15.64 13.48
C ASN A 115 29.75 -14.31 13.45
N PHE A 116 29.12 -13.21 13.87
CA PHE A 116 29.81 -11.94 14.04
C PHE A 116 30.81 -12.01 15.20
N PRO A 117 31.94 -11.28 15.12
CA PRO A 117 32.85 -11.18 16.24
C PRO A 117 32.19 -10.41 17.41
N ASP A 118 32.68 -10.65 18.61
CA ASP A 118 32.19 -9.97 19.81
C ASP A 118 32.34 -8.45 19.66
N GLY A 119 31.25 -7.73 19.96
CA GLY A 119 31.20 -6.28 19.80
C GLY A 119 29.79 -5.70 19.88
N ASP A 120 29.74 -4.37 19.85
CA ASP A 120 28.49 -3.61 19.82
C ASP A 120 28.13 -3.27 18.37
N TYR A 121 26.87 -3.52 18.03
CA TYR A 121 26.33 -3.35 16.69
C TYR A 121 24.99 -2.61 16.72
N GLU A 122 24.70 -1.88 15.66
CA GLU A 122 23.33 -1.44 15.41
C GLU A 122 22.55 -2.58 14.76
N ALA A 123 21.42 -2.93 15.36
CA ALA A 123 20.57 -4.00 14.88
C ALA A 123 19.15 -3.48 14.66
N LYS A 124 18.49 -4.04 13.64
CA LYS A 124 17.09 -3.74 13.33
C LYS A 124 16.31 -5.03 13.09
N ALA A 125 15.14 -5.15 13.70
CA ALA A 125 14.26 -6.31 13.50
C ALA A 125 13.03 -5.93 12.68
N CYS A 126 12.72 -6.74 11.67
CA CYS A 126 11.53 -6.56 10.85
C CYS A 126 10.32 -7.15 11.57
N TYR A 127 9.37 -6.31 12.01
CA TYR A 127 8.23 -6.77 12.82
C TYR A 127 6.88 -6.70 12.11
N ARG A 128 6.81 -6.04 10.96
CA ARG A 128 5.57 -5.94 10.20
C ARG A 128 5.84 -5.87 8.72
N GLN A 129 5.28 -6.84 8.01
CA GLN A 129 5.18 -6.82 6.56
C GLN A 129 3.75 -6.44 6.18
N THR A 130 3.51 -5.16 5.84
CA THR A 130 2.17 -4.75 5.39
C THR A 130 2.13 -4.75 3.88
N LYS A 131 1.26 -5.59 3.29
CA LYS A 131 0.93 -5.50 1.86
C LYS A 131 0.03 -4.28 1.66
N VAL A 132 0.34 -3.44 0.69
CA VAL A 132 -0.43 -2.18 0.48
C VAL A 132 -1.92 -2.45 0.23
N ILE A 133 -2.27 -3.57 -0.40
CA ILE A 133 -3.67 -3.96 -0.62
C ILE A 133 -4.47 -4.08 0.70
N SER A 134 -3.84 -4.51 1.81
CA SER A 134 -4.53 -4.64 3.09
C SER A 134 -4.82 -3.29 3.77
N MET A 135 -4.13 -2.21 3.37
CA MET A 135 -4.43 -0.86 3.87
C MET A 135 -5.66 -0.24 3.19
N LEU A 136 -6.04 -0.74 2.00
CA LEU A 136 -7.15 -0.18 1.22
C LEU A 136 -8.51 -0.75 1.63
N PHE A 137 -8.52 -1.87 2.36
CA PHE A 137 -9.73 -2.58 2.80
C PHE A 137 -9.86 -2.71 4.32
N ASN A 138 -9.12 -1.90 5.08
CA ASN A 138 -9.16 -1.83 6.54
C ASN A 138 -9.59 -0.42 7.00
#